data_AF-A0A954ST77-F1
#
_entry.id   AF-A0A954ST77-F1
#
_cell.length_a   1.000
_cell.length_b   1.000
_cell.length_c   1.000
_cell.angle_alpha   90.00
_cell.angle_beta   90.00
_cell.angle_gamma   90.00
#
_symmetry.space_group_name_H-M   'P 1'
#
loop_
_entity.id
_entity.type
_entity.pdbx_description
1 polymer ?
#
loop_
_entity_poly.entity_id
_entity_poly.type
_entity_poly.pdbx_seq_one_letter_code
_entity_poly.pdbx_strand_id
1 'polypeptide(L)'
;MKRMERRLSSRNGTPPCPPRSRPVWTVVLAILIAFSHPSFGFADETAVVPSRVLSFVEALHAKGYYDTAIDYLDRVDAEHNFDTELRAALFLERANLLRDLARTQILPGDYEPTQKLAREAYRKFITVFPSHEKYPEAVSEIAQLRQQEIRAILLKYRRAAGGARESLANTFRETAKAMRQESSEAETQLKERMEKFPKFIDKEESPDLFEKRRRTETGLVNLQLQAAILLFDEAEIASAEERKRLTNQALTSFENLVANYRSNLVGMYAQLYVGRCQLRLQKATAAQGIFREMMLIRAEDPQVQSLIDEAHLGLLQSLAEQGLDKKSGEGKLKDLIQDADRWLKDNPKLERTKTGQGVRWEIAKAWEKLAEQHTQAEDLREENYERALAIAHPLSQQLGEFQLPAASMATQLAKKLGRDLTASKDFTAAFFECMNRVKELETLADGIEQAETPDERRQLLADMELKRPSAILQMQQALSLVRPDTPADDIARVRYWLSYLYFLSGRDYESIVIGEYIGRQFADSAEFKTLALEASFMAVLAYAHAYQT
;
A
#
# COMPACT_ATOMS: atom_id res chain seq x y z
N MET A 1 1.91 -35.58 -15.37
CA MET A 1 3.08 -35.51 -16.28
C MET A 1 2.76 -35.51 -17.78
N LYS A 2 2.34 -36.61 -18.42
CA LYS A 2 2.10 -36.68 -19.90
C LYS A 2 1.06 -35.69 -20.47
N ARG A 3 0.16 -35.15 -19.64
CA ARG A 3 -0.81 -34.10 -20.01
C ARG A 3 -0.22 -32.68 -19.95
N MET A 4 0.73 -32.41 -19.04
CA MET A 4 1.40 -31.10 -18.91
C MET A 4 2.47 -30.87 -19.97
N GLU A 5 3.21 -31.91 -20.38
CA GLU A 5 4.23 -31.82 -21.45
C GLU A 5 3.63 -31.42 -22.81
N ARG A 6 2.36 -31.79 -23.09
CA ARG A 6 1.71 -31.45 -24.37
C ARG A 6 1.45 -29.96 -24.52
N ARG A 7 1.11 -29.25 -23.43
CA ARG A 7 0.85 -27.81 -23.45
C ARG A 7 2.13 -26.97 -23.66
N LEU A 8 3.30 -27.52 -23.35
CA LEU A 8 4.60 -26.85 -23.56
C LEU A 8 5.18 -27.06 -24.97
N SER A 9 4.73 -28.09 -25.71
CA SER A 9 5.22 -28.35 -27.07
C SER A 9 4.64 -27.43 -28.16
N SER A 10 3.53 -26.74 -27.88
CA SER A 10 2.85 -25.87 -28.87
C SER A 10 3.32 -24.41 -28.85
N ARG A 11 4.22 -24.04 -27.94
CA ARG A 11 4.82 -22.71 -27.84
C ARG A 11 6.25 -22.88 -27.35
N ASN A 12 7.24 -22.88 -28.25
CA ASN A 12 8.58 -22.32 -28.01
C ASN A 12 9.45 -22.45 -29.27
N GLY A 13 9.67 -21.32 -29.93
CA GLY A 13 10.91 -21.06 -30.66
C GLY A 13 11.97 -20.67 -29.64
N THR A 14 13.07 -21.41 -29.58
CA THR A 14 14.20 -21.17 -28.67
C THR A 14 15.01 -19.94 -29.08
N PRO A 15 15.32 -19.00 -28.16
CA PRO A 15 16.35 -18.00 -28.40
C PRO A 15 17.75 -18.48 -27.91
N PRO A 16 18.85 -17.97 -28.50
CA PRO A 16 20.19 -18.47 -28.23
C PRO A 16 20.80 -17.88 -26.93
N CYS A 17 21.60 -18.68 -26.24
CA CYS A 17 22.42 -18.29 -25.10
C CYS A 17 23.54 -17.30 -25.48
N PRO A 18 23.93 -16.35 -24.61
CA PRO A 18 25.13 -15.54 -24.80
C PRO A 18 26.40 -16.24 -24.28
N PRO A 19 27.59 -15.95 -24.84
CA PRO A 19 28.82 -16.61 -24.48
C PRO A 19 29.47 -16.02 -23.20
N ARG A 20 30.08 -16.92 -22.42
CA ARG A 20 30.95 -16.64 -21.27
C ARG A 20 32.32 -16.13 -21.75
N SER A 21 32.79 -15.00 -21.22
CA SER A 21 34.22 -14.62 -21.27
C SER A 21 34.87 -14.79 -19.89
N ARG A 22 36.09 -15.31 -19.92
CA ARG A 22 36.97 -15.56 -18.76
C ARG A 22 37.91 -14.37 -18.48
N PRO A 23 38.52 -14.31 -17.28
CA PRO A 23 39.24 -13.15 -16.75
C PRO A 23 40.75 -13.28 -16.95
N VAL A 24 41.50 -12.16 -17.13
CA VAL A 24 42.95 -12.16 -16.86
C VAL A 24 43.50 -10.74 -16.62
N TRP A 25 44.52 -10.70 -15.74
CA TRP A 25 45.62 -9.73 -15.56
C TRP A 25 45.51 -8.60 -14.52
N THR A 26 45.92 -8.99 -13.32
CA THR A 26 46.80 -8.26 -12.39
C THR A 26 47.94 -7.52 -13.11
N VAL A 27 48.12 -6.23 -12.79
CA VAL A 27 49.42 -5.55 -12.89
C VAL A 27 49.63 -4.72 -11.62
N VAL A 28 50.67 -5.10 -10.89
CA VAL A 28 51.30 -4.37 -9.80
C VAL A 28 52.15 -3.25 -10.41
N LEU A 29 52.05 -2.02 -9.91
CA LEU A 29 53.16 -1.08 -10.03
C LEU A 29 53.30 -0.19 -8.79
N ALA A 30 54.53 -0.13 -8.32
CA ALA A 30 54.97 0.45 -7.06
C ALA A 30 55.13 1.98 -7.13
N ILE A 31 54.70 2.60 -6.03
CA ILE A 31 55.32 3.69 -5.26
C ILE A 31 56.51 4.41 -5.91
N LEU A 32 56.35 5.72 -6.13
CA LEU A 32 57.43 6.70 -6.04
C LEU A 32 57.00 7.83 -5.09
N ILE A 33 57.68 7.88 -3.94
CA ILE A 33 57.59 8.91 -2.92
C ILE A 33 58.38 10.11 -3.41
N ALA A 34 57.70 11.25 -3.61
CA ALA A 34 58.35 12.56 -3.69
C ALA A 34 57.99 13.33 -2.41
N PHE A 35 58.99 13.47 -1.54
CA PHE A 35 58.97 14.37 -0.39
C PHE A 35 58.97 15.82 -0.89
N SER A 36 57.83 16.50 -0.80
CA SER A 36 57.75 17.96 -0.77
C SER A 36 56.93 18.36 0.45
N HIS A 37 57.59 18.97 1.43
CA HIS A 37 56.97 19.44 2.67
C HIS A 37 55.85 20.45 2.38
N PRO A 38 54.59 20.17 2.76
CA PRO A 38 53.62 21.22 2.98
C PRO A 38 53.89 21.75 4.39
N SER A 39 54.16 23.05 4.46
CA SER A 39 54.03 23.83 5.69
C SER A 39 52.72 23.42 6.38
N PHE A 40 52.82 22.90 7.61
CA PHE A 40 51.68 22.71 8.48
C PHE A 40 51.06 24.08 8.75
N GLY A 41 50.13 24.49 7.89
CA GLY A 41 49.03 25.33 8.32
C GLY A 41 48.24 24.48 9.31
N PHE A 42 48.14 24.93 10.55
CA PHE A 42 47.12 24.43 11.47
C PHE A 42 45.78 24.67 10.78
N ALA A 43 45.28 23.64 10.09
CA ALA A 43 43.87 23.57 9.76
C ALA A 43 43.14 23.65 11.10
N ASP A 44 42.25 24.62 11.20
CA ASP A 44 41.42 24.85 12.37
C ASP A 44 40.75 23.52 12.76
N GLU A 45 41.25 22.89 13.81
CA GLU A 45 40.80 21.58 14.29
C GLU A 45 39.30 21.61 14.65
N THR A 46 38.77 22.82 14.90
CA THR A 46 37.37 23.08 15.16
C THR A 46 36.45 22.98 13.94
N ALA A 47 36.96 23.16 12.71
CA ALA A 47 36.17 23.05 11.46
C ALA A 47 36.15 21.61 10.89
N VAL A 48 37.12 20.77 11.27
CA VAL A 48 37.26 19.38 10.80
C VAL A 48 36.39 18.39 11.59
N VAL A 49 36.05 18.71 12.84
CA VAL A 49 35.17 17.90 13.70
C VAL A 49 33.70 17.93 13.25
N PRO A 50 33.08 19.10 12.93
CA PRO A 50 31.71 19.21 12.41
C PRO A 50 31.41 18.30 11.22
N SER A 51 32.28 18.32 10.20
CA SER A 51 32.04 17.57 8.96
C SER A 51 32.18 16.06 9.17
N ARG A 52 33.05 15.62 10.10
CA ARG A 52 33.25 14.20 10.41
C ARG A 52 32.08 13.59 11.19
N VAL A 53 31.54 14.33 12.16
CA VAL A 53 30.38 13.87 12.96
C VAL A 53 29.18 13.63 12.05
N LEU A 54 28.79 14.62 11.24
CA LEU A 54 27.65 14.49 10.33
C LEU A 54 27.89 13.42 9.26
N SER A 55 29.08 13.37 8.65
CA SER A 55 29.39 12.33 7.64
C SER A 55 29.30 10.91 8.22
N PHE A 56 29.73 10.72 9.48
CA PHE A 56 29.63 9.42 10.13
C PHE A 56 28.18 9.03 10.43
N VAL A 57 27.37 9.99 10.89
CA VAL A 57 25.93 9.80 11.12
C VAL A 57 25.21 9.47 9.82
N GLU A 58 25.48 10.20 8.74
CA GLU A 58 24.93 9.91 7.40
C GLU A 58 25.31 8.50 6.92
N ALA A 59 26.53 8.04 7.18
CA ALA A 59 26.97 6.69 6.83
C ALA A 59 26.24 5.60 7.65
N LEU A 60 25.92 5.87 8.92
CA LEU A 60 25.10 4.97 9.75
C LEU A 60 23.63 4.97 9.27
N HIS A 61 23.10 6.16 8.98
CA HIS A 61 21.76 6.35 8.45
C HIS A 61 21.58 5.57 7.14
N ALA A 62 22.49 5.72 6.18
CA ALA A 62 22.43 5.03 4.88
C ALA A 62 22.44 3.49 4.99
N LYS A 63 22.96 2.94 6.10
CA LYS A 63 22.97 1.49 6.39
C LYS A 63 21.79 1.03 7.25
N GLY A 64 20.93 1.94 7.67
CA GLY A 64 19.79 1.64 8.56
C GLY A 64 20.15 1.46 10.03
N TYR A 65 21.34 1.89 10.47
CA TYR A 65 21.76 1.83 11.87
C TYR A 65 21.25 3.04 12.67
N TYR A 66 19.94 3.26 12.68
CA TYR A 66 19.33 4.45 13.26
C TYR A 66 19.57 4.58 14.77
N ASP A 67 19.39 3.51 15.54
CA ASP A 67 19.59 3.53 17.01
C ASP A 67 21.04 3.90 17.36
N THR A 68 22.00 3.30 16.64
CA THR A 68 23.44 3.59 16.83
C THR A 68 23.77 5.02 16.46
N ALA A 69 23.15 5.56 15.40
CA ALA A 69 23.35 6.95 14.99
C ALA A 69 22.78 7.94 16.02
N ILE A 70 21.60 7.65 16.59
CA ILE A 70 20.98 8.45 17.65
C ILE A 70 21.83 8.42 18.92
N ASP A 71 22.26 7.24 19.36
CA ASP A 71 23.16 7.09 20.52
C ASP A 71 24.48 7.83 20.33
N TYR A 72 25.03 7.79 19.13
CA TYR A 72 26.24 8.54 18.80
C TYR A 72 26.00 10.04 18.91
N LEU A 73 24.95 10.57 18.27
CA LEU A 73 24.58 11.98 18.35
C LEU A 73 24.38 12.45 19.79
N ASP A 74 23.68 11.66 20.61
CA ASP A 74 23.41 12.00 22.02
C ASP A 74 24.70 12.08 22.85
N ARG A 75 25.70 11.23 22.56
CA ARG A 75 27.02 11.31 23.19
C ARG A 75 27.80 12.54 22.72
N VAL A 76 27.84 12.79 21.41
CA VAL A 76 28.65 13.90 20.90
C VAL A 76 28.08 15.25 21.35
N ASP A 77 26.75 15.43 21.39
CA ASP A 77 26.11 16.64 21.92
C ASP A 77 26.37 16.85 23.42
N ALA A 78 26.54 15.77 24.19
CA ALA A 78 26.89 15.84 25.61
C ALA A 78 28.38 16.17 25.87
N GLU A 79 29.28 15.68 25.01
CA GLU A 79 30.73 15.79 25.20
C GLU A 79 31.33 17.07 24.58
N HIS A 80 30.69 17.65 23.57
CA HIS A 80 31.25 18.74 22.78
C HIS A 80 30.35 19.98 22.79
N ASN A 81 30.97 21.16 22.98
CA ASN A 81 30.26 22.43 22.84
C ASN A 81 30.36 22.93 21.39
N PHE A 82 29.38 22.54 20.58
CA PHE A 82 29.28 22.97 19.19
C PHE A 82 28.85 24.43 19.04
N ASP A 83 29.25 25.04 17.92
CA ASP A 83 28.68 26.32 17.52
C ASP A 83 27.17 26.20 17.24
N THR A 84 26.51 27.35 17.08
CA THR A 84 25.05 27.42 16.92
C THR A 84 24.56 26.70 15.66
N GLU A 85 25.33 26.77 14.56
CA GLU A 85 24.94 26.21 13.27
C GLU A 85 25.03 24.67 13.29
N LEU A 86 26.14 24.13 13.78
CA LEU A 86 26.29 22.69 13.92
C LEU A 86 25.33 22.12 14.96
N ARG A 87 25.11 22.80 16.09
CA ARG A 87 24.12 22.34 17.08
C ARG A 87 22.71 22.28 16.46
N ALA A 88 22.35 23.24 15.61
CA ALA A 88 21.09 23.20 14.88
C ALA A 88 21.01 22.02 13.90
N ALA A 89 22.09 21.74 13.17
CA ALA A 89 22.18 20.60 12.26
C ALA A 89 22.03 19.25 13.01
N LEU A 90 22.68 19.09 14.17
CA LEU A 90 22.60 17.86 14.97
C LEU A 90 21.19 17.63 15.53
N PHE A 91 20.52 18.67 16.00
CA PHE A 91 19.14 18.59 16.48
C PHE A 91 18.18 18.14 15.37
N LEU A 92 18.36 18.71 14.17
CA LEU A 92 17.55 18.34 13.01
C LEU A 92 17.83 16.91 12.57
N GLU A 93 19.11 16.51 12.49
CA GLU A 93 19.47 15.15 12.06
C GLU A 93 18.98 14.09 13.04
N ARG A 94 19.04 14.37 14.35
CA ARG A 94 18.42 13.50 15.35
C ARG A 94 16.92 13.32 15.12
N ALA A 95 16.21 14.40 14.79
CA ALA A 95 14.78 14.34 14.49
C ALA A 95 14.48 13.54 13.19
N ASN A 96 15.32 13.69 12.17
CA ASN A 96 15.25 12.90 10.93
C ASN A 96 15.44 11.40 11.20
N LEU A 97 16.49 11.03 11.95
CA LEU A 97 16.78 9.64 12.31
C LEU A 97 15.64 8.99 13.09
N LEU A 98 15.04 9.70 14.05
CA LEU A 98 13.87 9.21 14.78
C LEU A 98 12.66 9.00 13.86
N ARG A 99 12.41 9.93 12.93
CA ARG A 99 11.34 9.79 11.93
C ARG A 99 11.56 8.54 11.06
N ASP A 100 12.79 8.33 10.60
CA ASP A 100 13.11 7.24 9.70
C ASP A 100 13.19 5.88 10.42
N LEU A 101 13.68 5.85 11.66
CA LEU A 101 13.56 4.69 12.55
C LEU A 101 12.09 4.29 12.73
N ALA A 102 11.21 5.25 13.03
CA ALA A 102 9.78 4.98 13.18
C ALA A 102 9.21 4.31 11.91
N ARG A 103 9.62 4.73 10.71
CA ARG A 103 9.17 4.13 9.44
C ARG A 103 9.63 2.68 9.23
N THR A 104 10.70 2.26 9.91
CA THR A 104 11.20 0.86 9.83
C THR A 104 10.51 -0.08 10.81
N GLN A 105 9.81 0.45 11.82
CA GLN A 105 9.16 -0.34 12.85
C GLN A 105 7.84 -0.93 12.35
N ILE A 106 7.77 -2.25 12.33
CA ILE A 106 6.59 -2.99 11.84
C ILE A 106 5.53 -3.14 12.95
N LEU A 107 5.96 -3.20 14.21
CA LEU A 107 5.07 -3.39 15.35
C LEU A 107 4.51 -2.04 15.84
N PRO A 108 3.18 -1.91 16.00
CA PRO A 108 2.56 -0.67 16.48
C PRO A 108 3.08 -0.21 17.85
N GLY A 109 3.50 -1.15 18.70
CA GLY A 109 4.04 -0.88 20.04
C GLY A 109 5.37 -0.12 20.04
N ASP A 110 6.16 -0.26 18.98
CA ASP A 110 7.45 0.41 18.83
C ASP A 110 7.32 1.69 17.99
N TYR A 111 6.43 1.67 17.00
CA TYR A 111 6.16 2.77 16.07
C TYR A 111 5.66 4.04 16.77
N GLU A 112 4.59 3.95 17.57
CA GLU A 112 3.92 5.12 18.15
C GLU A 112 4.83 5.91 19.13
N PRO A 113 5.58 5.25 20.04
CA PRO A 113 6.54 5.96 20.89
C PRO A 113 7.65 6.67 20.10
N THR A 114 8.23 6.01 19.09
CA THR A 114 9.32 6.57 18.29
C THR A 114 8.84 7.77 17.47
N GLN A 115 7.63 7.68 16.91
CA GLN A 115 6.99 8.79 16.19
C GLN A 115 6.77 10.02 17.09
N LYS A 116 6.37 9.79 18.35
CA LYS A 116 6.24 10.84 19.36
C LYS A 116 7.59 11.49 19.68
N LEU A 117 8.65 10.69 19.86
CA LEU A 117 10.01 11.19 20.08
C LEU A 117 10.51 12.04 18.90
N ALA A 118 10.27 11.60 17.66
CA ALA A 118 10.61 12.37 16.46
C ALA A 118 9.95 13.75 16.47
N ARG A 119 8.64 13.79 16.76
CA ARG A 119 7.88 15.05 16.87
C ARG A 119 8.40 15.96 17.98
N GLU A 120 8.72 15.40 19.14
CA GLU A 120 9.30 16.17 20.25
C GLU A 120 10.69 16.73 19.90
N ALA A 121 11.50 15.97 19.16
CA ALA A 121 12.80 16.43 18.65
C ALA A 121 12.64 17.60 17.66
N TYR A 122 11.72 17.51 16.70
CA TYR A 122 11.43 18.64 15.80
C TYR A 122 10.89 19.86 16.55
N ARG A 123 10.02 19.67 17.56
CA ARG A 123 9.54 20.77 18.39
C ARG A 123 10.68 21.45 19.12
N LYS A 124 11.58 20.67 19.73
CA LYS A 124 12.78 21.20 20.39
C LYS A 124 13.62 22.02 19.40
N PHE A 125 13.82 21.52 18.19
CA PHE A 125 14.53 22.24 17.14
C PHE A 125 13.89 23.60 16.81
N ILE A 126 12.57 23.65 16.52
CA ILE A 126 11.92 24.92 16.16
C ILE A 126 11.80 25.90 17.32
N THR A 127 11.80 25.42 18.57
CA THR A 127 11.82 26.27 19.77
C THR A 127 13.21 26.86 20.03
N VAL A 128 14.27 26.05 19.87
CA VAL A 128 15.65 26.50 20.13
C VAL A 128 16.20 27.33 18.97
N PHE A 129 15.83 27.00 17.73
CA PHE A 129 16.31 27.65 16.52
C PHE A 129 15.17 28.24 15.66
N PRO A 130 14.37 29.19 16.21
CA PRO A 130 13.16 29.71 15.57
C PRO A 130 13.43 30.59 14.35
N SER A 131 14.69 30.86 13.99
CA SER A 131 15.10 31.59 12.78
C SER A 131 15.94 30.74 11.82
N HIS A 132 16.10 29.44 12.10
CA HIS A 132 16.88 28.55 11.23
C HIS A 132 16.24 28.41 9.85
N GLU A 133 17.08 28.21 8.83
CA GLU A 133 16.63 28.05 7.45
C GLU A 133 15.78 26.78 7.24
N LYS A 134 16.01 25.74 8.05
CA LYS A 134 15.28 24.46 8.06
C LYS A 134 14.01 24.43 8.90
N TYR A 135 13.62 25.57 9.46
CA TYR A 135 12.37 25.67 10.21
C TYR A 135 11.12 25.26 9.38
N PRO A 136 10.95 25.68 8.11
CA PRO A 136 9.79 25.29 7.31
C PRO A 136 9.66 23.77 7.13
N GLU A 137 10.78 23.08 6.94
CA GLU A 137 10.82 21.62 6.86
C GLU A 137 10.42 20.98 8.20
N ALA A 138 10.99 21.44 9.31
CA ALA A 138 10.70 20.90 10.64
C ALA A 138 9.21 21.06 11.05
N VAL A 139 8.59 22.22 10.78
CA VAL A 139 7.15 22.39 11.07
C VAL A 139 6.26 21.53 10.18
N SER A 140 6.67 21.31 8.91
CA SER A 140 5.96 20.41 8.00
C SER A 140 6.01 18.96 8.48
N GLU A 141 7.16 18.52 8.98
CA GLU A 141 7.34 17.18 9.55
C GLU A 141 6.50 16.99 10.82
N ILE A 142 6.43 17.98 11.70
CA ILE A 142 5.53 17.94 12.87
C ILE A 142 4.07 17.72 12.43
N ALA A 143 3.60 18.50 11.47
CA ALA A 143 2.22 18.38 10.96
C ALA A 143 1.97 17.02 10.29
N GLN A 144 2.93 16.50 9.53
CA GLN A 144 2.83 15.19 8.90
C GLN A 144 2.78 14.05 9.92
N LEU A 145 3.62 14.09 10.96
CA LEU A 145 3.62 13.09 12.04
C LEU A 145 2.30 13.12 12.81
N ARG A 146 1.74 14.31 13.08
CA ARG A 146 0.39 14.47 13.66
C ARG A 146 -0.69 13.87 12.76
N GLN A 147 -0.62 14.13 11.46
CA GLN A 147 -1.57 13.60 10.50
C GLN A 147 -1.56 12.06 10.46
N GLN A 148 -0.37 11.45 10.56
CA GLN A 148 -0.23 10.00 10.63
C GLN A 148 -0.83 9.42 11.93
N GLU A 149 -0.60 10.06 13.08
CA GLU A 149 -1.23 9.71 14.37
C GLU A 149 -2.76 9.74 14.26
N ILE A 150 -3.31 10.81 13.67
CA ILE A 150 -4.76 10.96 13.43
C ILE A 150 -5.32 9.83 12.57
N ARG A 151 -4.64 9.46 11.47
CA ARG A 151 -5.08 8.36 10.60
C ARG A 151 -5.00 7.01 11.30
N ALA A 152 -4.01 6.78 12.16
CA ALA A 152 -3.92 5.58 12.97
C ALA A 152 -5.09 5.50 13.97
N ILE A 153 -5.46 6.62 14.59
CA ILE A 153 -6.66 6.71 15.45
C ILE A 153 -7.92 6.40 14.64
N LEU A 154 -8.08 6.97 13.44
CA LEU A 154 -9.24 6.67 12.57
C LEU A 154 -9.32 5.20 12.18
N LEU A 155 -8.19 4.56 11.87
CA LEU A 155 -8.17 3.13 11.58
C LEU A 155 -8.64 2.32 12.79
N LYS A 156 -8.17 2.64 14.00
CA LYS A 156 -8.65 2.01 15.24
C LYS A 156 -10.14 2.30 15.46
N TYR A 157 -10.58 3.54 15.23
CA TYR A 157 -11.97 3.99 15.40
C TYR A 157 -12.94 3.20 14.50
N ARG A 158 -12.59 2.98 13.22
CA ARG A 158 -13.38 2.17 12.28
C ARG A 158 -13.59 0.74 12.77
N ARG A 159 -12.61 0.18 13.50
CA ARG A 159 -12.63 -1.18 14.03
C ARG A 159 -13.31 -1.28 15.41
N ALA A 160 -13.49 -0.16 16.10
CA ALA A 160 -14.02 -0.13 17.45
C ALA A 160 -15.56 -0.09 17.49
N ALA A 161 -16.12 -0.65 18.55
CA ALA A 161 -17.54 -0.62 18.90
C ALA A 161 -17.74 -0.19 20.36
N GLY A 162 -18.96 0.27 20.69
CA GLY A 162 -19.32 0.66 22.05
C GLY A 162 -18.41 1.74 22.65
N GLY A 163 -18.09 1.62 23.93
CA GLY A 163 -17.30 2.63 24.67
C GLY A 163 -15.88 2.87 24.13
N ALA A 164 -15.24 1.85 23.52
CA ALA A 164 -13.94 2.01 22.88
C ALA A 164 -13.98 2.97 21.69
N ARG A 165 -15.11 3.00 20.96
CA ARG A 165 -15.31 3.89 19.82
C ARG A 165 -15.38 5.36 20.26
N GLU A 166 -16.10 5.66 21.34
CA GLU A 166 -16.17 7.04 21.88
C GLU A 166 -14.84 7.49 22.47
N SER A 167 -14.10 6.60 23.15
CA SER A 167 -12.76 6.90 23.65
C SER A 167 -11.79 7.29 22.52
N LEU A 168 -11.84 6.57 21.39
CA LEU A 168 -11.04 6.90 20.20
C LEU A 168 -11.50 8.21 19.54
N ALA A 169 -12.80 8.50 19.53
CA ALA A 169 -13.31 9.78 19.05
C ALA A 169 -12.81 10.96 19.92
N ASN A 170 -12.77 10.81 21.25
CA ASN A 170 -12.19 11.81 22.14
C ASN A 170 -10.69 11.99 21.91
N THR A 171 -9.95 10.88 21.79
CA THR A 171 -8.51 10.90 21.46
C THR A 171 -8.25 11.61 20.14
N PHE A 172 -9.09 11.37 19.13
CA PHE A 172 -9.04 12.09 17.86
C PHE A 172 -9.24 13.59 18.06
N ARG A 173 -10.30 14.01 18.77
CA ARG A 173 -10.63 15.43 18.99
C ARG A 173 -9.50 16.17 19.71
N GLU A 174 -8.88 15.54 20.71
CA GLU A 174 -7.73 16.10 21.42
C GLU A 174 -6.50 16.25 20.51
N THR A 175 -6.20 15.20 19.72
CA THR A 175 -5.08 15.22 18.78
C THR A 175 -5.28 16.25 17.67
N ALA A 176 -6.50 16.35 17.13
CA ALA A 176 -6.89 17.35 16.14
C ALA A 176 -6.77 18.77 16.68
N LYS A 177 -7.20 19.01 17.93
CA LYS A 177 -7.04 20.31 18.60
C LYS A 177 -5.56 20.70 18.71
N ALA A 178 -4.71 19.78 19.15
CA ALA A 178 -3.27 20.01 19.25
C ALA A 178 -2.64 20.32 17.87
N MET A 179 -2.99 19.54 16.84
CA MET A 179 -2.52 19.78 15.48
C MET A 179 -2.93 21.16 14.94
N ARG A 180 -4.16 21.61 15.17
CA ARG A 180 -4.61 22.96 14.75
C ARG A 180 -3.83 24.06 15.43
N GLN A 181 -3.59 23.94 16.74
CA GLN A 181 -2.82 24.93 17.48
C GLN A 181 -1.39 25.03 16.93
N GLU A 182 -0.70 23.89 16.85
CA GLU A 182 0.67 23.80 16.34
C GLU A 182 0.80 24.32 14.90
N SER A 183 -0.15 23.95 14.03
CA SER A 183 -0.15 24.38 12.63
C SER A 183 -0.49 25.87 12.47
N SER A 184 -1.39 26.43 13.28
CA SER A 184 -1.74 27.86 13.23
C SER A 184 -0.58 28.75 13.66
N GLU A 185 0.15 28.34 14.70
CA GLU A 185 1.35 29.06 15.17
C GLU A 185 2.44 29.03 14.08
N ALA A 186 2.69 27.85 13.49
CA ALA A 186 3.66 27.69 12.42
C ALA A 186 3.26 28.43 11.13
N GLU A 187 1.98 28.41 10.75
CA GLU A 187 1.47 29.12 9.57
C GLU A 187 1.68 30.63 9.70
N THR A 188 1.43 31.19 10.89
CA THR A 188 1.66 32.62 11.18
C THR A 188 3.13 32.97 10.97
N GLN A 189 4.05 32.20 11.56
CA GLN A 189 5.49 32.43 11.42
C GLN A 189 5.99 32.26 9.97
N LEU A 190 5.46 31.28 9.23
CA LEU A 190 5.83 31.10 7.82
C LEU A 190 5.29 32.22 6.93
N LYS A 191 4.09 32.75 7.20
CA LYS A 191 3.55 33.93 6.49
C LYS A 191 4.42 35.17 6.74
N GLU A 192 4.77 35.44 8.00
CA GLU A 192 5.67 36.54 8.35
C GLU A 192 7.05 36.39 7.70
N ARG A 193 7.56 35.16 7.56
CA ARG A 193 8.80 34.88 6.82
C ARG A 193 8.63 35.11 5.32
N MET A 194 7.50 34.69 4.74
CA MET A 194 7.19 34.89 3.32
C MET A 194 7.15 36.37 2.95
N GLU A 195 6.60 37.23 3.83
CA GLU A 195 6.51 38.68 3.62
C GLU A 195 7.88 39.39 3.60
N LYS A 196 8.91 38.78 4.19
CA LYS A 196 10.28 39.34 4.18
C LYS A 196 11.01 39.14 2.85
N PHE A 197 10.53 38.24 1.99
CA PHE A 197 11.15 38.02 0.69
C PHE A 197 10.73 39.10 -0.32
N PRO A 198 11.65 39.54 -1.21
CA PRO A 198 11.30 40.41 -2.32
C PRO A 198 10.23 39.78 -3.22
N LYS A 199 9.36 40.63 -3.80
CA LYS A 199 8.30 40.18 -4.72
C LYS A 199 8.87 39.38 -5.91
N PHE A 200 9.99 39.84 -6.46
CA PHE A 200 10.74 39.18 -7.53
C PHE A 200 12.13 38.80 -7.02
N ILE A 201 12.55 37.57 -7.27
CA ILE A 201 13.89 37.06 -6.99
C ILE A 201 14.36 36.37 -8.25
N ASP A 202 15.46 36.84 -8.82
CA ASP A 202 16.09 36.19 -9.95
C ASP A 202 16.79 34.91 -9.47
N LYS A 203 16.49 33.78 -10.13
CA LYS A 203 17.00 32.46 -9.75
C LYS A 203 18.50 32.29 -10.07
N GLU A 204 18.98 32.96 -11.11
CA GLU A 204 20.38 32.87 -11.54
C GLU A 204 21.25 33.85 -10.75
N GLU A 205 20.75 35.06 -10.48
CA GLU A 205 21.50 36.07 -9.71
C GLU A 205 21.46 35.83 -8.20
N SER A 206 20.41 35.18 -7.67
CA SER A 206 20.23 34.96 -6.23
C SER A 206 19.66 33.57 -5.91
N PRO A 207 20.37 32.48 -6.27
CA PRO A 207 19.89 31.11 -6.12
C PRO A 207 19.56 30.75 -4.66
N ASP A 208 20.38 31.18 -3.70
CA ASP A 208 20.17 30.87 -2.28
C ASP A 208 18.90 31.55 -1.72
N LEU A 209 18.67 32.81 -2.10
CA LEU A 209 17.48 33.55 -1.65
C LEU A 209 16.21 32.97 -2.30
N PHE A 210 16.30 32.57 -3.57
CA PHE A 210 15.23 31.89 -4.28
C PHE A 210 14.87 30.56 -3.59
N GLU A 211 15.87 29.72 -3.27
CA GLU A 211 15.64 28.44 -2.59
C GLU A 211 15.10 28.63 -1.16
N LYS A 212 15.56 29.65 -0.41
CA LYS A 212 14.99 29.98 0.91
C LYS A 212 13.52 30.37 0.84
N ARG A 213 13.14 31.19 -0.16
CA ARG A 213 11.72 31.52 -0.41
C ARG A 213 10.92 30.26 -0.76
N ARG A 214 11.42 29.46 -1.69
CA ARG A 214 10.78 28.23 -2.15
C ARG A 214 10.57 27.22 -1.00
N ARG A 215 11.55 27.04 -0.11
CA ARG A 215 11.42 26.18 1.08
C ARG A 215 10.34 26.71 2.03
N THR A 216 10.33 28.02 2.28
CA THR A 216 9.33 28.67 3.13
C THR A 216 7.92 28.51 2.56
N GLU A 217 7.76 28.72 1.25
CA GLU A 217 6.51 28.52 0.54
C GLU A 217 6.06 27.06 0.59
N THR A 218 6.97 26.11 0.33
CA THR A 218 6.70 24.68 0.41
C THR A 218 6.20 24.28 1.80
N GLY A 219 6.85 24.78 2.86
CA GLY A 219 6.41 24.52 4.23
C GLY A 219 5.02 25.08 4.52
N LEU A 220 4.73 26.31 4.07
CA LEU A 220 3.44 26.95 4.25
C LEU A 220 2.32 26.17 3.54
N VAL A 221 2.56 25.80 2.28
CA VAL A 221 1.62 25.07 1.44
C VAL A 221 1.36 23.67 1.98
N ASN A 222 2.40 22.99 2.50
CA ASN A 222 2.24 21.71 3.17
C ASN A 222 1.39 21.82 4.44
N LEU A 223 1.59 22.83 5.29
CA LEU A 223 0.74 23.05 6.46
C LEU A 223 -0.73 23.28 6.08
N GLN A 224 -0.98 24.08 5.04
CA GLN A 224 -2.33 24.32 4.52
C GLN A 224 -2.98 23.04 4.00
N LEU A 225 -2.21 22.20 3.29
CA LEU A 225 -2.68 20.90 2.86
C LEU A 225 -3.05 19.99 4.05
N GLN A 226 -2.18 19.91 5.05
CA GLN A 226 -2.44 19.08 6.25
C GLN A 226 -3.66 19.59 7.03
N ALA A 227 -3.85 20.91 7.14
CA ALA A 227 -5.03 21.49 7.76
C ALA A 227 -6.33 21.14 6.99
N ALA A 228 -6.29 21.13 5.65
CA ALA A 228 -7.41 20.72 4.82
C ALA A 228 -7.73 19.21 4.97
N ILE A 229 -6.70 18.36 5.05
CA ILE A 229 -6.84 16.92 5.32
C ILE A 229 -7.46 16.70 6.70
N LEU A 230 -7.05 17.46 7.72
CA LEU A 230 -7.62 17.37 9.06
C LEU A 230 -9.14 17.63 9.06
N LEU A 231 -9.61 18.64 8.32
CA LEU A 231 -11.05 18.91 8.16
C LEU A 231 -11.78 17.72 7.51
N PHE A 232 -11.16 17.12 6.48
CA PHE A 232 -11.71 15.94 5.81
C PHE A 232 -11.78 14.73 6.74
N ASP A 233 -10.76 14.50 7.56
CA ASP A 233 -10.67 13.37 8.48
C ASP A 233 -11.63 13.55 9.68
N GLU A 234 -11.79 14.77 10.19
CA GLU A 234 -12.73 15.06 11.28
C GLU A 234 -14.19 14.83 10.88
N ALA A 235 -14.52 15.07 9.61
CA ALA A 235 -15.85 14.79 9.07
C ALA A 235 -16.25 13.31 9.23
N GLU A 236 -15.28 12.39 9.35
CA GLU A 236 -15.55 10.96 9.48
C GLU A 236 -16.19 10.57 10.82
N ILE A 237 -15.79 11.25 11.90
CA ILE A 237 -16.32 11.00 13.25
C ILE A 237 -17.48 11.94 13.62
N ALA A 238 -17.82 12.87 12.73
CA ALA A 238 -18.84 13.88 12.95
C ALA A 238 -20.28 13.38 12.69
N SER A 239 -21.26 14.11 13.25
CA SER A 239 -22.68 13.97 12.92
C SER A 239 -22.94 14.28 11.44
N ALA A 240 -24.15 14.01 10.94
CA ALA A 240 -24.45 14.21 9.51
C ALA A 240 -24.34 15.68 9.07
N GLU A 241 -24.92 16.60 9.85
CA GLU A 241 -24.87 18.04 9.57
C GLU A 241 -23.43 18.56 9.62
N GLU A 242 -22.71 18.17 10.68
CA GLU A 242 -21.34 18.59 10.91
C GLU A 242 -20.37 18.00 9.89
N ARG A 243 -20.56 16.74 9.50
CA ARG A 243 -19.84 16.09 8.40
C ARG A 243 -19.98 16.87 7.11
N LYS A 244 -21.20 17.30 6.75
CA LYS A 244 -21.43 18.11 5.56
C LYS A 244 -20.73 19.46 5.65
N ARG A 245 -20.79 20.12 6.82
CA ARG A 245 -20.09 21.40 7.07
C ARG A 245 -18.59 21.27 6.90
N LEU A 246 -17.96 20.32 7.61
CA LEU A 246 -16.53 20.06 7.55
C LEU A 246 -16.07 19.63 6.16
N THR A 247 -16.85 18.79 5.46
CA THR A 247 -16.52 18.37 4.08
C THR A 247 -16.55 19.55 3.12
N ASN A 248 -17.49 20.49 3.25
CA ASN A 248 -17.48 21.71 2.42
C ASN A 248 -16.29 22.62 2.75
N GLN A 249 -15.91 22.77 4.03
CA GLN A 249 -14.72 23.54 4.41
C GLN A 249 -13.43 22.92 3.86
N ALA A 250 -13.32 21.59 3.93
CA ALA A 250 -12.22 20.84 3.34
C ALA A 250 -12.19 21.04 1.82
N LEU A 251 -13.33 20.91 1.14
CA LEU A 251 -13.48 21.13 -0.31
C LEU A 251 -12.96 22.51 -0.72
N THR A 252 -13.44 23.58 -0.08
CA THR A 252 -12.98 24.95 -0.38
C THR A 252 -11.47 25.11 -0.14
N SER A 253 -10.93 24.49 0.91
CA SER A 253 -9.49 24.55 1.19
C SER A 253 -8.67 23.84 0.11
N PHE A 254 -9.12 22.67 -0.35
CA PHE A 254 -8.46 21.95 -1.45
C PHE A 254 -8.60 22.66 -2.78
N GLU A 255 -9.76 23.23 -3.12
CA GLU A 255 -9.95 24.02 -4.35
C GLU A 255 -9.03 25.24 -4.39
N ASN A 256 -8.81 25.91 -3.25
CA ASN A 256 -7.84 27.00 -3.15
C ASN A 256 -6.40 26.52 -3.39
N LEU A 257 -6.02 25.34 -2.88
CA LEU A 257 -4.69 24.76 -3.14
C LEU A 257 -4.53 24.38 -4.61
N VAL A 258 -5.55 23.80 -5.24
CA VAL A 258 -5.55 23.47 -6.67
C VAL A 258 -5.40 24.73 -7.52
N ALA A 259 -6.15 25.80 -7.21
CA ALA A 259 -6.11 27.05 -7.98
C ALA A 259 -4.71 27.68 -7.99
N ASN A 260 -3.98 27.58 -6.87
CA ASN A 260 -2.67 28.22 -6.71
C ASN A 260 -1.49 27.30 -7.06
N TYR A 261 -1.67 25.97 -6.99
CA TYR A 261 -0.56 25.01 -7.09
C TYR A 261 -0.85 23.81 -8.00
N ARG A 262 -1.74 23.94 -8.99
CA ARG A 262 -2.27 22.84 -9.84
C ARG A 262 -1.21 21.85 -10.36
N SER A 263 -0.06 22.34 -10.81
CA SER A 263 1.01 21.52 -11.40
C SER A 263 1.97 20.91 -10.39
N ASN A 264 1.92 21.34 -9.13
CA ASN A 264 2.78 20.83 -8.08
C ASN A 264 2.14 19.61 -7.40
N LEU A 265 2.96 18.76 -6.77
CA LEU A 265 2.49 17.57 -6.07
C LEU A 265 1.39 17.87 -5.04
N VAL A 266 1.49 19.00 -4.32
CA VAL A 266 0.45 19.45 -3.38
C VAL A 266 -0.88 19.73 -4.08
N GLY A 267 -0.86 20.39 -5.24
CA GLY A 267 -2.07 20.63 -6.02
C GLY A 267 -2.69 19.34 -6.54
N MET A 268 -1.87 18.37 -6.97
CA MET A 268 -2.35 17.05 -7.38
C MET A 268 -2.96 16.28 -6.21
N TYR A 269 -2.33 16.31 -5.03
CA TYR A 269 -2.86 15.71 -3.82
C TYR A 269 -4.17 16.40 -3.39
N ALA A 270 -4.25 17.72 -3.47
CA ALA A 270 -5.47 18.47 -3.20
C ALA A 270 -6.58 18.10 -4.20
N GLN A 271 -6.28 17.97 -5.49
CA GLN A 271 -7.23 17.56 -6.53
C GLN A 271 -7.86 16.19 -6.22
N LEU A 272 -7.06 15.22 -5.76
CA LEU A 272 -7.57 13.92 -5.30
C LEU A 272 -8.62 14.10 -4.20
N TYR A 273 -8.33 14.97 -3.23
CA TYR A 273 -9.21 15.24 -2.12
C TYR A 273 -10.45 16.07 -2.50
N VAL A 274 -10.37 16.95 -3.51
CA VAL A 274 -11.57 17.57 -4.10
C VAL A 274 -12.51 16.46 -4.57
N GLY A 275 -12.01 15.48 -5.33
CA GLY A 275 -12.82 14.33 -5.78
C GLY A 275 -13.43 13.55 -4.61
N ARG A 276 -12.65 13.28 -3.56
CA ARG A 276 -13.13 12.59 -2.34
C ARG A 276 -14.19 13.39 -1.57
N CYS A 277 -14.04 14.71 -1.47
CA CYS A 277 -15.04 15.58 -0.88
C CYS A 277 -16.34 15.53 -1.69
N GLN A 278 -16.27 15.57 -3.03
CA GLN A 278 -17.45 15.45 -3.89
C GLN A 278 -18.16 14.11 -3.67
N LEU A 279 -17.43 12.99 -3.54
CA LEU A 279 -18.03 11.70 -3.20
C LEU A 279 -18.75 11.72 -1.86
N ARG A 280 -18.11 12.25 -0.82
CA ARG A 280 -18.73 12.35 0.51
C ARG A 280 -19.96 13.26 0.54
N LEU A 281 -20.02 14.24 -0.36
CA LEU A 281 -21.19 15.10 -0.59
C LEU A 281 -22.23 14.47 -1.54
N GLN A 282 -22.08 13.19 -1.91
CA GLN A 282 -22.97 12.46 -2.83
C GLN A 282 -23.05 13.09 -4.24
N LYS A 283 -21.98 13.78 -4.66
CA LYS A 283 -21.85 14.39 -6.00
C LYS A 283 -20.98 13.51 -6.90
N ALA A 284 -21.40 12.26 -7.12
CA ALA A 284 -20.60 11.24 -7.81
C ALA A 284 -20.14 11.67 -9.22
N THR A 285 -21.00 12.32 -10.01
CA THR A 285 -20.64 12.80 -11.36
C THR A 285 -19.54 13.86 -11.35
N ALA A 286 -19.57 14.77 -10.38
CA ALA A 286 -18.51 15.77 -10.23
C ALA A 286 -17.18 15.11 -9.83
N ALA A 287 -17.24 14.12 -8.93
CA ALA A 287 -16.06 13.35 -8.54
C ALA A 287 -15.45 12.58 -9.74
N GLN A 288 -16.29 11.98 -10.60
CA GLN A 288 -15.83 11.29 -11.82
C GLN A 288 -15.01 12.20 -12.73
N GLY A 289 -15.50 13.42 -12.99
CA GLY A 289 -14.78 14.39 -13.81
C GLY A 289 -13.38 14.66 -13.27
N ILE A 290 -13.28 14.89 -11.95
CA ILE A 290 -12.01 15.15 -11.27
C ILE A 290 -11.06 13.95 -11.37
N PHE A 291 -11.51 12.74 -11.06
CA PHE A 291 -10.64 11.56 -11.09
C PHE A 291 -10.19 11.21 -12.51
N ARG A 292 -11.07 11.36 -13.50
CA ARG A 292 -10.70 11.17 -14.92
C ARG A 292 -9.65 12.19 -15.37
N GLU A 293 -9.78 13.46 -14.99
CA GLU A 293 -8.75 14.48 -15.26
C GLU A 293 -7.40 14.09 -14.65
N MET A 294 -7.39 13.60 -13.40
CA MET A 294 -6.14 13.17 -12.76
C MET A 294 -5.50 11.98 -13.48
N MET A 295 -6.30 11.03 -13.97
CA MET A 295 -5.80 9.87 -14.71
C MET A 295 -5.22 10.22 -16.09
N LEU A 296 -5.41 11.45 -16.59
CA LEU A 296 -4.75 11.94 -17.81
C LEU A 296 -3.32 12.47 -17.55
N ILE A 297 -2.92 12.61 -16.28
CA ILE A 297 -1.57 13.06 -15.92
C ILE A 297 -0.57 11.95 -16.29
N ARG A 298 0.50 12.33 -16.99
CA ARG A 298 1.63 11.42 -17.23
C ARG A 298 2.48 11.35 -15.97
N ALA A 299 2.53 10.19 -15.31
CA ALA A 299 3.41 9.98 -14.18
C ALA A 299 4.85 9.72 -14.65
N GLU A 300 5.75 10.62 -14.26
CA GLU A 300 7.21 10.40 -14.35
C GLU A 300 7.80 10.02 -12.97
N ASP A 301 7.06 10.32 -11.89
CA ASP A 301 7.43 10.07 -10.49
C ASP A 301 6.50 9.01 -9.86
N PRO A 302 7.02 8.02 -9.12
CA PRO A 302 6.21 7.01 -8.43
C PRO A 302 5.14 7.58 -7.47
N GLN A 303 5.37 8.74 -6.85
CA GLN A 303 4.40 9.41 -5.99
C GLN A 303 3.21 9.94 -6.79
N VAL A 304 3.47 10.48 -7.99
CA VAL A 304 2.41 10.91 -8.91
C VAL A 304 1.63 9.68 -9.40
N GLN A 305 2.31 8.58 -9.70
CA GLN A 305 1.63 7.33 -10.07
C GLN A 305 0.72 6.84 -8.94
N SER A 306 1.19 6.86 -7.68
CA SER A 306 0.37 6.48 -6.53
C SER A 306 -0.89 7.35 -6.39
N LEU A 307 -0.81 8.64 -6.72
CA LEU A 307 -1.98 9.52 -6.72
C LEU A 307 -2.96 9.19 -7.84
N ILE A 308 -2.47 8.82 -9.02
CA ILE A 308 -3.29 8.36 -10.14
C ILE A 308 -4.00 7.05 -9.80
N ASP A 309 -3.30 6.11 -9.16
CA ASP A 309 -3.89 4.85 -8.71
C ASP A 309 -4.98 5.10 -7.65
N GLU A 310 -4.76 6.03 -6.71
CA GLU A 310 -5.77 6.45 -5.74
C GLU A 310 -6.96 7.18 -6.41
N ALA A 311 -6.72 7.94 -7.49
CA ALA A 311 -7.78 8.57 -8.27
C ALA A 311 -8.61 7.53 -9.04
N HIS A 312 -7.98 6.48 -9.57
CA HIS A 312 -8.68 5.35 -10.19
C HIS A 312 -9.59 4.65 -9.17
N LEU A 313 -9.12 4.39 -7.95
CA LEU A 313 -9.99 3.87 -6.88
C LEU A 313 -11.17 4.83 -6.58
N GLY A 314 -10.92 6.13 -6.56
CA GLY A 314 -11.98 7.14 -6.43
C GLY A 314 -13.01 7.10 -7.57
N LEU A 315 -12.56 6.87 -8.80
CA LEU A 315 -13.44 6.67 -9.95
C LEU A 315 -14.33 5.43 -9.75
N LEU A 316 -13.78 4.30 -9.31
CA LEU A 316 -14.57 3.10 -9.03
C LEU A 316 -15.60 3.36 -7.92
N GLN A 317 -15.22 4.03 -6.83
CA GLN A 317 -16.14 4.40 -5.75
C GLN A 317 -17.30 5.30 -6.24
N SER A 318 -17.01 6.19 -7.19
CA SER A 318 -18.04 7.04 -7.81
C SER A 318 -19.03 6.27 -8.68
N LEU A 319 -18.55 5.23 -9.39
CA LEU A 319 -19.39 4.34 -10.17
C LEU A 319 -20.26 3.47 -9.25
N ALA A 320 -19.70 3.01 -8.13
CA ALA A 320 -20.43 2.24 -7.11
C ALA A 320 -21.61 3.05 -6.54
N GLU A 321 -21.40 4.33 -6.23
CA GLU A 321 -22.45 5.23 -5.73
C GLU A 321 -23.58 5.40 -6.76
N GLN A 322 -23.25 5.61 -8.04
CA GLN A 322 -24.25 5.65 -9.11
C GLN A 322 -24.95 4.30 -9.30
N GLY A 323 -24.24 3.20 -9.05
CA GLY A 323 -24.76 1.84 -9.06
C GLY A 323 -25.84 1.55 -8.02
N LEU A 324 -26.02 2.43 -7.02
CA LEU A 324 -27.10 2.32 -6.03
C LEU A 324 -28.49 2.63 -6.62
N ASP A 325 -28.56 3.27 -7.79
CA ASP A 325 -29.82 3.53 -8.49
C ASP A 325 -30.46 2.23 -8.96
N LYS A 326 -31.68 1.94 -8.50
CA LYS A 326 -32.39 0.68 -8.81
C LYS A 326 -32.83 0.53 -10.27
N LYS A 327 -32.93 1.63 -11.04
CA LYS A 327 -33.43 1.63 -12.41
C LYS A 327 -32.32 1.58 -13.46
N SER A 328 -31.14 2.13 -13.14
CA SER A 328 -30.05 2.30 -14.10
C SER A 328 -28.66 1.95 -13.55
N GLY A 329 -28.56 1.53 -12.29
CA GLY A 329 -27.30 1.27 -11.61
C GLY A 329 -26.55 0.02 -12.09
N GLU A 330 -27.25 -0.98 -12.65
CA GLU A 330 -26.64 -2.25 -13.07
C GLU A 330 -25.50 -2.04 -14.09
N GLY A 331 -25.70 -1.16 -15.08
CA GLY A 331 -24.68 -0.82 -16.06
C GLY A 331 -23.44 -0.19 -15.43
N LYS A 332 -23.62 0.67 -14.42
CA LYS A 332 -22.51 1.31 -13.69
C LYS A 332 -21.72 0.33 -12.83
N LEU A 333 -22.39 -0.65 -12.24
CA LEU A 333 -21.74 -1.73 -11.50
C LEU A 333 -20.93 -2.63 -12.43
N LYS A 334 -21.45 -2.93 -13.62
CA LYS A 334 -20.73 -3.68 -14.67
C LYS A 334 -19.51 -2.91 -15.19
N ASP A 335 -19.66 -1.61 -15.47
CA ASP A 335 -18.56 -0.72 -15.88
C ASP A 335 -17.45 -0.71 -14.81
N LEU A 336 -17.83 -0.60 -13.53
CA LEU A 336 -16.90 -0.65 -12.40
C LEU A 336 -16.11 -1.96 -12.38
N ILE A 337 -16.80 -3.10 -12.42
CA ILE A 337 -16.16 -4.42 -12.36
C ILE A 337 -15.18 -4.57 -13.53
N GLN A 338 -15.61 -4.24 -14.75
CA GLN A 338 -14.78 -4.37 -15.94
C GLN A 338 -13.52 -3.47 -15.87
N ASP A 339 -13.67 -2.22 -15.43
CA ASP A 339 -12.56 -1.28 -15.30
C ASP A 339 -11.57 -1.72 -14.21
N ALA A 340 -12.10 -2.16 -13.08
CA ALA A 340 -11.33 -2.64 -11.94
C ALA A 340 -10.55 -3.93 -12.25
N ASP A 341 -11.18 -4.92 -12.90
CA ASP A 341 -10.54 -6.17 -13.31
C ASP A 341 -9.41 -5.91 -14.32
N ARG A 342 -9.64 -5.01 -15.28
CA ARG A 342 -8.60 -4.58 -16.22
C ARG A 342 -7.43 -3.93 -15.49
N TRP A 343 -7.70 -3.01 -14.56
CA TRP A 343 -6.64 -2.36 -13.80
C TRP A 343 -5.83 -3.35 -12.97
N LEU A 344 -6.45 -4.33 -12.31
CA LEU A 344 -5.75 -5.38 -11.55
C LEU A 344 -4.88 -6.26 -12.45
N LYS A 345 -5.39 -6.58 -13.66
CA LYS A 345 -4.64 -7.35 -14.65
C LYS A 345 -3.42 -6.59 -15.18
N ASP A 346 -3.56 -5.30 -15.42
CA ASP A 346 -2.47 -4.45 -15.91
C ASP A 346 -1.47 -4.10 -14.78
N ASN A 347 -1.89 -4.22 -13.52
CA ASN A 347 -1.10 -3.84 -12.33
C ASN A 347 -1.02 -4.96 -11.27
N PRO A 348 -0.56 -6.18 -11.60
CA PRO A 348 -0.58 -7.33 -10.67
C PRO A 348 0.24 -7.08 -9.40
N LYS A 349 1.33 -6.32 -9.50
CA LYS A 349 2.18 -5.94 -8.35
C LYS A 349 1.46 -5.04 -7.34
N LEU A 350 0.41 -4.34 -7.76
CA LEU A 350 -0.35 -3.42 -6.91
C LEU A 350 -1.50 -4.11 -6.18
N GLU A 351 -1.86 -5.36 -6.53
CA GLU A 351 -3.01 -6.08 -5.97
C GLU A 351 -3.01 -6.12 -4.43
N ARG A 352 -1.83 -6.27 -3.83
CA ARG A 352 -1.66 -6.41 -2.37
C ARG A 352 -1.50 -5.07 -1.65
N THR A 353 -1.30 -3.98 -2.39
CA THR A 353 -1.18 -2.63 -1.81
C THR A 353 -2.51 -2.16 -1.25
N LYS A 354 -2.50 -1.08 -0.46
CA LYS A 354 -3.73 -0.46 0.05
C LYS A 354 -4.72 -0.15 -1.09
N THR A 355 -4.23 0.44 -2.18
CA THR A 355 -5.06 0.80 -3.33
C THR A 355 -5.62 -0.44 -4.03
N GLY A 356 -4.80 -1.47 -4.27
CA GLY A 356 -5.26 -2.72 -4.89
C GLY A 356 -6.28 -3.49 -4.03
N GLN A 357 -6.08 -3.52 -2.70
CA GLN A 357 -7.09 -4.05 -1.78
C GLN A 357 -8.39 -3.25 -1.85
N GLY A 358 -8.31 -1.92 -1.98
CA GLY A 358 -9.47 -1.06 -2.18
C GLY A 358 -10.21 -1.33 -3.48
N VAL A 359 -9.49 -1.52 -4.59
CA VAL A 359 -10.08 -1.88 -5.89
C VAL A 359 -10.84 -3.21 -5.77
N ARG A 360 -10.21 -4.23 -5.18
CA ARG A 360 -10.85 -5.55 -4.94
C ARG A 360 -12.08 -5.42 -4.04
N TRP A 361 -12.01 -4.57 -3.02
CA TRP A 361 -13.16 -4.31 -2.15
C TRP A 361 -14.34 -3.67 -2.89
N GLU A 362 -14.08 -2.71 -3.80
CA GLU A 362 -15.14 -2.13 -4.63
C GLU A 362 -15.77 -3.17 -5.58
N ILE A 363 -14.96 -4.08 -6.16
CA ILE A 363 -15.47 -5.19 -6.97
C ILE A 363 -16.39 -6.11 -6.15
N ALA A 364 -15.97 -6.49 -4.94
CA ALA A 364 -16.78 -7.37 -4.07
C ALA A 364 -18.14 -6.74 -3.73
N LYS A 365 -18.15 -5.45 -3.39
CA LYS A 365 -19.40 -4.68 -3.17
C LYS A 365 -20.26 -4.61 -4.42
N ALA A 366 -19.65 -4.40 -5.59
CA ALA A 366 -20.39 -4.32 -6.84
C ALA A 366 -21.09 -5.65 -7.18
N TRP A 367 -20.40 -6.78 -7.01
CA TRP A 367 -21.00 -8.11 -7.19
C TRP A 367 -22.12 -8.38 -6.18
N GLU A 368 -21.92 -8.07 -4.90
CA GLU A 368 -23.01 -8.17 -3.91
C GLU A 368 -24.21 -7.34 -4.34
N LYS A 369 -23.98 -6.11 -4.83
CA LYS A 369 -25.06 -5.21 -5.22
C LYS A 369 -25.82 -5.70 -6.46
N LEU A 370 -25.12 -6.26 -7.44
CA LEU A 370 -25.74 -6.90 -8.60
C LEU A 370 -26.62 -8.08 -8.16
N ALA A 371 -26.13 -8.92 -7.24
CA ALA A 371 -26.92 -10.02 -6.69
C ALA A 371 -28.23 -9.51 -6.03
N GLU A 372 -28.16 -8.43 -5.25
CA GLU A 372 -29.33 -7.80 -4.63
C GLU A 372 -30.34 -7.23 -5.64
N GLN A 373 -29.88 -6.83 -6.83
CA GLN A 373 -30.74 -6.32 -7.90
C GLN A 373 -31.46 -7.46 -8.66
N HIS A 374 -30.85 -8.65 -8.74
CA HIS A 374 -31.46 -9.83 -9.40
C HIS A 374 -32.43 -10.58 -8.47
N THR A 375 -33.54 -9.93 -8.10
CA THR A 375 -34.55 -10.51 -7.18
C THR A 375 -35.41 -11.63 -7.80
N GLN A 376 -35.38 -11.80 -9.12
CA GLN A 376 -36.19 -12.80 -9.84
C GLN A 376 -35.36 -13.87 -10.59
N ALA A 377 -34.04 -13.75 -10.64
CA ALA A 377 -33.14 -14.72 -11.24
C ALA A 377 -32.23 -15.31 -10.15
N GLU A 378 -32.63 -16.46 -9.59
CA GLU A 378 -31.96 -17.09 -8.46
C GLU A 378 -30.53 -17.53 -8.81
N ASP A 379 -30.34 -18.18 -9.96
CA ASP A 379 -29.02 -18.62 -10.44
C ASP A 379 -28.03 -17.45 -10.57
N LEU A 380 -28.46 -16.35 -11.22
CA LEU A 380 -27.63 -15.14 -11.37
C LEU A 380 -27.34 -14.46 -10.03
N ARG A 381 -28.28 -14.53 -9.09
CA ARG A 381 -28.07 -14.00 -7.73
C ARG A 381 -27.02 -14.81 -7.00
N GLU A 382 -27.14 -16.13 -7.03
CA GLU A 382 -26.19 -17.04 -6.39
C GLU A 382 -24.79 -16.84 -6.97
N GLU A 383 -24.67 -16.83 -8.30
CA GLU A 383 -23.42 -16.61 -9.04
C GLU A 383 -22.73 -15.30 -8.62
N ASN A 384 -23.48 -14.20 -8.52
CA ASN A 384 -22.92 -12.91 -8.11
C ASN A 384 -22.51 -12.89 -6.63
N TYR A 385 -23.24 -13.58 -5.74
CA TYR A 385 -22.80 -13.77 -4.37
C TYR A 385 -21.53 -14.62 -4.27
N GLU A 386 -21.37 -15.65 -5.09
CA GLU A 386 -20.14 -16.45 -5.15
C GLU A 386 -18.94 -15.60 -5.56
N ARG A 387 -19.10 -14.76 -6.59
CA ARG A 387 -18.06 -13.82 -7.04
C ARG A 387 -17.69 -12.79 -5.97
N ALA A 388 -18.68 -12.26 -5.25
CA ALA A 388 -18.41 -11.36 -4.14
C ALA A 388 -17.64 -12.06 -3.01
N LEU A 389 -18.05 -13.28 -2.63
CA LEU A 389 -17.44 -14.06 -1.56
C LEU A 389 -15.99 -14.45 -1.89
N ALA A 390 -15.75 -14.83 -3.15
CA ALA A 390 -14.44 -15.16 -3.71
C ALA A 390 -13.39 -14.06 -3.51
N ILE A 391 -13.82 -12.80 -3.48
CA ILE A 391 -12.94 -11.64 -3.29
C ILE A 391 -12.89 -11.23 -1.82
N ALA A 392 -14.05 -11.16 -1.16
CA ALA A 392 -14.18 -10.76 0.24
C ALA A 392 -13.43 -11.71 1.19
N HIS A 393 -13.46 -13.02 0.96
CA HIS A 393 -12.81 -13.96 1.88
C HIS A 393 -11.27 -13.82 1.88
N PRO A 394 -10.54 -13.85 0.74
CA PRO A 394 -9.11 -13.61 0.76
C PRO A 394 -8.73 -12.22 1.32
N LEU A 395 -9.52 -11.18 1.04
CA LEU A 395 -9.31 -9.85 1.63
C LEU A 395 -9.44 -9.87 3.17
N SER A 396 -10.34 -10.70 3.71
CA SER A 396 -10.52 -10.85 5.17
C SER A 396 -9.30 -11.46 5.88
N GLN A 397 -8.42 -12.13 5.13
CA GLN A 397 -7.19 -12.73 5.63
C GLN A 397 -5.98 -11.79 5.49
N GLN A 398 -6.11 -10.69 4.73
CA GLN A 398 -5.03 -9.74 4.49
C GLN A 398 -5.08 -8.60 5.51
N LEU A 399 -3.93 -8.26 6.11
CA LEU A 399 -3.84 -7.12 7.00
C LEU A 399 -4.07 -5.82 6.22
N GLY A 400 -5.02 -5.00 6.69
CA GLY A 400 -5.36 -3.74 6.03
C GLY A 400 -6.63 -3.09 6.56
N GLU A 401 -7.03 -1.99 5.92
CA GLU A 401 -8.28 -1.29 6.26
C GLU A 401 -9.53 -2.08 5.85
N PHE A 402 -9.40 -2.98 4.87
CA PHE A 402 -10.51 -3.77 4.33
C PHE A 402 -10.71 -5.13 5.03
N GLN A 403 -9.79 -5.55 5.91
CA GLN A 403 -9.83 -6.85 6.55
C GLN A 403 -11.16 -7.14 7.28
N LEU A 404 -11.57 -6.28 8.21
CA LEU A 404 -12.78 -6.49 9.01
C LEU A 404 -14.07 -6.28 8.18
N PRO A 405 -14.20 -5.23 7.34
CA PRO A 405 -15.33 -5.11 6.43
C PRO A 405 -15.49 -6.35 5.54
N ALA A 406 -14.38 -6.86 4.99
CA ALA A 406 -14.39 -8.06 4.15
C ALA A 406 -14.71 -9.34 4.94
N ALA A 407 -14.23 -9.48 6.18
CA ALA A 407 -14.61 -10.58 7.06
C ALA A 407 -16.12 -10.60 7.35
N SER A 408 -16.69 -9.44 7.65
CA SER A 408 -18.13 -9.29 7.88
C SER A 408 -18.94 -9.64 6.62
N MET A 409 -18.56 -9.08 5.47
CA MET A 409 -19.19 -9.37 4.18
C MET A 409 -19.07 -10.85 3.83
N ALA A 410 -17.90 -11.45 3.94
CA ALA A 410 -17.69 -12.87 3.63
C ALA A 410 -18.60 -13.76 4.48
N THR A 411 -18.74 -13.48 5.78
CA THR A 411 -19.64 -14.21 6.68
C THR A 411 -21.11 -14.08 6.25
N GLN A 412 -21.55 -12.85 5.90
CA GLN A 412 -22.91 -12.60 5.45
C GLN A 412 -23.22 -13.28 4.12
N LEU A 413 -22.30 -13.18 3.14
CA LEU A 413 -22.43 -13.81 1.82
C LEU A 413 -22.47 -15.33 1.93
N ALA A 414 -21.61 -15.92 2.76
CA ALA A 414 -21.64 -17.36 3.00
C ALA A 414 -22.99 -17.81 3.55
N LYS A 415 -23.53 -17.09 4.56
CA LYS A 415 -24.87 -17.36 5.08
C LYS A 415 -25.95 -17.25 4.00
N LYS A 416 -25.88 -16.23 3.12
CA LYS A 416 -26.82 -16.06 1.99
C LYS A 416 -26.74 -17.24 0.99
N LEU A 417 -25.55 -17.83 0.83
CA LEU A 417 -25.29 -18.99 -0.03
C LEU A 417 -25.55 -20.34 0.67
N GLY A 418 -26.08 -20.35 1.90
CA GLY A 418 -26.23 -21.59 2.69
C GLY A 418 -24.89 -22.25 3.05
N ARG A 419 -23.78 -21.53 2.91
CA ARG A 419 -22.43 -21.97 3.29
C ARG A 419 -22.18 -21.54 4.72
N ASP A 420 -21.73 -22.47 5.52
CA ASP A 420 -21.11 -22.12 6.79
C ASP A 420 -19.59 -22.10 6.54
N LEU A 421 -18.97 -20.92 6.66
CA LEU A 421 -17.50 -20.80 6.53
C LEU A 421 -16.75 -21.58 7.62
N THR A 422 -17.49 -22.09 8.61
CA THR A 422 -17.07 -22.96 9.70
C THR A 422 -17.74 -24.35 9.64
N ALA A 423 -18.46 -24.68 8.55
CA ALA A 423 -19.38 -25.84 8.46
C ALA A 423 -18.70 -27.19 8.66
N SER A 424 -17.50 -27.33 8.08
CA SER A 424 -16.74 -28.57 8.24
C SER A 424 -16.20 -28.61 9.66
N LYS A 425 -16.83 -29.44 10.50
CA LYS A 425 -16.44 -29.63 11.90
C LYS A 425 -15.07 -30.31 12.04
N ASP A 426 -14.64 -30.98 10.97
CA ASP A 426 -13.36 -31.66 10.87
C ASP A 426 -12.77 -31.57 9.45
N PHE A 427 -11.46 -31.79 9.38
CA PHE A 427 -10.68 -31.74 8.16
C PHE A 427 -11.10 -32.79 7.13
N THR A 428 -11.50 -33.99 7.58
CA THR A 428 -11.81 -35.13 6.71
C THR A 428 -13.00 -34.84 5.80
N ALA A 429 -14.08 -34.27 6.35
CA ALA A 429 -15.23 -33.86 5.55
C ALA A 429 -14.85 -32.79 4.52
N ALA A 430 -14.10 -31.77 4.96
CA ALA A 430 -13.62 -30.69 4.09
C ALA A 430 -12.70 -31.20 2.96
N PHE A 431 -11.87 -32.20 3.25
CA PHE A 431 -10.99 -32.83 2.29
C PHE A 431 -11.78 -33.48 1.15
N PHE A 432 -12.81 -34.29 1.46
CA PHE A 432 -13.63 -34.93 0.44
C PHE A 432 -14.37 -33.91 -0.44
N GLU A 433 -14.90 -32.84 0.15
CA GLU A 433 -15.50 -31.73 -0.60
C GLU A 433 -14.48 -31.08 -1.54
N CYS A 434 -13.26 -30.81 -1.06
CA CYS A 434 -12.19 -30.26 -1.89
C CYS A 434 -11.86 -31.19 -3.07
N MET A 435 -11.77 -32.51 -2.84
CA MET A 435 -11.44 -33.46 -3.91
C MET A 435 -12.57 -33.59 -4.95
N ASN A 436 -13.83 -33.49 -4.53
CA ASN A 436 -14.95 -33.41 -5.47
C ASN A 436 -14.85 -32.15 -6.34
N ARG A 437 -14.49 -31.01 -5.74
CA ARG A 437 -14.32 -29.75 -6.48
C ARG A 437 -13.13 -29.80 -7.45
N VAL A 438 -12.03 -30.44 -7.06
CA VAL A 438 -10.90 -30.72 -7.94
C VAL A 438 -11.37 -31.51 -9.16
N LYS A 439 -12.13 -32.60 -8.95
CA LYS A 439 -12.63 -33.44 -10.03
C LYS A 439 -13.54 -32.68 -10.99
N GLU A 440 -14.38 -31.79 -10.48
CA GLU A 440 -15.19 -30.89 -11.31
C GLU A 440 -14.32 -29.96 -12.18
N LEU A 441 -13.28 -29.36 -11.59
CA LEU A 441 -12.35 -28.49 -12.32
C LEU A 441 -11.50 -29.26 -13.34
N GLU A 442 -11.09 -30.49 -13.04
CA GLU A 442 -10.42 -31.38 -13.99
C GLU A 442 -11.34 -31.74 -15.16
N THR A 443 -12.62 -32.00 -14.89
CA THR A 443 -13.62 -32.28 -15.94
C THR A 443 -13.80 -31.07 -16.86
N LEU A 444 -13.85 -29.85 -16.30
CA LEU A 444 -13.88 -28.62 -17.10
C LEU A 444 -12.59 -28.44 -17.90
N ALA A 445 -11.42 -28.71 -17.31
CA ALA A 445 -10.14 -28.60 -18.00
C ALA A 445 -10.03 -29.59 -19.18
N ASP A 446 -10.48 -30.83 -19.00
CA ASP A 446 -10.53 -31.84 -20.07
C ASP A 446 -11.54 -31.43 -21.16
N GLY A 447 -12.69 -30.86 -20.78
CA GLY A 447 -13.66 -30.29 -21.72
C GLY A 447 -13.08 -29.13 -22.55
N ILE A 448 -12.31 -28.23 -21.94
CA ILE A 448 -11.66 -27.10 -22.64
C ILE A 448 -10.65 -27.59 -23.68
N GLU A 449 -9.96 -28.71 -23.43
CA GLU A 449 -9.03 -29.34 -24.38
C GLU A 449 -9.76 -30.05 -25.52
N GLN A 450 -10.94 -30.63 -25.24
CA GLN A 450 -11.73 -31.41 -26.20
C GLN A 450 -12.74 -30.57 -26.99
N ALA A 451 -12.98 -29.32 -26.59
CA ALA A 451 -13.94 -28.44 -27.23
C ALA A 451 -13.63 -28.27 -28.73
N GLU A 452 -14.60 -28.64 -29.57
CA GLU A 452 -14.46 -28.60 -31.03
C GLU A 452 -14.71 -27.19 -31.57
N THR A 453 -15.44 -26.38 -30.81
CA THR A 453 -15.82 -25.02 -31.22
C THR A 453 -15.22 -23.94 -30.30
N PRO A 454 -14.91 -22.74 -30.85
CA PRO A 454 -14.45 -21.62 -30.04
C PRO A 454 -15.46 -21.17 -28.97
N ASP A 455 -16.76 -21.30 -29.25
CA ASP A 455 -17.84 -20.85 -28.35
C ASP A 455 -17.99 -21.81 -27.16
N GLU A 456 -18.00 -23.12 -27.40
CA GLU A 456 -17.97 -24.13 -26.34
C GLU A 456 -16.73 -23.97 -25.45
N ARG A 457 -15.56 -23.77 -26.07
CA ARG A 457 -14.32 -23.50 -25.34
C ARG A 457 -14.41 -22.26 -24.47
N ARG A 458 -15.03 -21.19 -24.98
CA ARG A 458 -15.23 -19.94 -24.23
C ARG A 458 -16.19 -20.13 -23.05
N GLN A 459 -17.27 -20.90 -23.21
CA GLN A 459 -18.21 -21.21 -22.13
C GLN A 459 -17.54 -22.03 -21.02
N LEU A 460 -16.80 -23.09 -21.37
CA LEU A 460 -16.09 -23.91 -20.38
C LEU A 460 -15.00 -23.12 -19.65
N LEU A 461 -14.32 -22.19 -20.34
CA LEU A 461 -13.39 -21.26 -19.70
C LEU A 461 -14.11 -20.35 -18.70
N ALA A 462 -15.28 -19.81 -19.05
CA ALA A 462 -16.08 -18.98 -18.15
C ALA A 462 -16.54 -19.76 -16.91
N ASP A 463 -17.01 -21.00 -17.09
CA ASP A 463 -17.40 -21.89 -16.00
C ASP A 463 -16.22 -22.21 -15.07
N MET A 464 -15.04 -22.43 -15.63
CA MET A 464 -13.83 -22.69 -14.85
C MET A 464 -13.41 -21.44 -14.05
N GLU A 465 -13.44 -20.25 -14.66
CA GLU A 465 -13.17 -18.99 -13.95
C GLU A 465 -14.19 -18.73 -12.84
N LEU A 466 -15.45 -19.14 -13.02
CA LEU A 466 -16.49 -19.00 -12.00
C LEU A 466 -16.29 -19.97 -10.82
N LYS A 467 -15.94 -21.24 -11.08
CA LYS A 467 -15.82 -22.27 -10.03
C LYS A 467 -14.48 -22.26 -9.30
N ARG A 468 -13.41 -21.71 -9.89
CA ARG A 468 -12.06 -21.71 -9.29
C ARG A 468 -12.00 -20.98 -7.95
N PRO A 469 -12.58 -19.78 -7.77
CA PRO A 469 -12.42 -19.06 -6.50
C PRO A 469 -13.14 -19.73 -5.32
N SER A 470 -14.29 -20.37 -5.56
CA SER A 470 -14.97 -21.17 -4.52
C SER A 470 -14.17 -22.40 -4.13
N ALA A 471 -13.47 -23.04 -5.07
CA ALA A 471 -12.56 -24.14 -4.79
C ALA A 471 -11.35 -23.70 -3.94
N ILE A 472 -10.75 -22.54 -4.26
CA ILE A 472 -9.67 -21.94 -3.45
C ILE A 472 -10.14 -21.71 -2.02
N LEU A 473 -11.32 -21.10 -1.85
CA LEU A 473 -11.92 -20.84 -0.54
C LEU A 473 -12.09 -22.13 0.28
N GLN A 474 -12.67 -23.17 -0.32
CA GLN A 474 -12.88 -24.45 0.35
C GLN A 474 -11.56 -25.11 0.78
N MET A 475 -10.53 -25.04 -0.05
CA MET A 475 -9.21 -25.57 0.29
C MET A 475 -8.54 -24.78 1.43
N GLN A 476 -8.67 -23.46 1.44
CA GLN A 476 -8.19 -22.63 2.56
C GLN A 476 -8.93 -22.97 3.86
N GLN A 477 -10.24 -23.21 3.78
CA GLN A 477 -11.05 -23.66 4.92
C GLN A 477 -10.63 -25.03 5.43
N ALA A 478 -10.47 -26.01 4.54
CA ALA A 478 -9.97 -27.33 4.91
C ALA A 478 -8.64 -27.21 5.67
N LEU A 479 -7.69 -26.41 5.18
CA LEU A 479 -6.42 -26.19 5.86
C LEU A 479 -6.54 -25.49 7.22
N SER A 480 -7.59 -24.69 7.46
CA SER A 480 -7.85 -24.08 8.77
C SER A 480 -8.36 -25.08 9.82
N LEU A 481 -8.84 -26.24 9.39
CA LEU A 481 -9.37 -27.31 10.25
C LEU A 481 -8.33 -28.36 10.63
N VAL A 482 -7.08 -28.19 10.18
CA VAL A 482 -5.97 -29.11 10.46
C VAL A 482 -5.70 -29.19 11.97
N ARG A 483 -5.64 -30.42 12.47
CA ARG A 483 -5.28 -30.77 13.85
C ARG A 483 -3.98 -31.58 13.86
N PRO A 484 -3.32 -31.74 15.03
CA PRO A 484 -2.07 -32.50 15.13
C PRO A 484 -2.17 -33.97 14.66
N ASP A 485 -3.36 -34.55 14.71
CA ASP A 485 -3.67 -35.93 14.30
C ASP A 485 -4.17 -36.04 12.85
N THR A 486 -4.27 -34.93 12.12
CA THR A 486 -4.72 -34.93 10.73
C THR A 486 -3.68 -35.58 9.82
N PRO A 487 -4.07 -36.50 8.91
CA PRO A 487 -3.13 -37.18 8.01
C PRO A 487 -2.30 -36.21 7.18
N ALA A 488 -0.98 -36.35 7.24
CA ALA A 488 -0.04 -35.44 6.56
C ALA A 488 -0.15 -35.49 5.03
N ASP A 489 -0.57 -36.64 4.48
CA ASP A 489 -0.79 -36.85 3.05
C ASP A 489 -1.97 -36.03 2.53
N ASP A 490 -3.10 -36.05 3.23
CA ASP A 490 -4.29 -35.30 2.85
C ASP A 490 -4.03 -33.80 2.95
N ILE A 491 -3.33 -33.34 3.99
CA ILE A 491 -2.90 -31.93 4.11
C ILE A 491 -2.02 -31.54 2.92
N ALA A 492 -1.06 -32.39 2.55
CA ALA A 492 -0.16 -32.12 1.44
C ALA A 492 -0.90 -32.07 0.09
N ARG A 493 -1.90 -32.95 -0.13
CA ARG A 493 -2.75 -32.94 -1.33
C ARG A 493 -3.59 -31.67 -1.43
N VAL A 494 -4.21 -31.22 -0.34
CA VAL A 494 -4.98 -29.96 -0.33
C VAL A 494 -4.06 -28.78 -0.63
N ARG A 495 -2.87 -28.72 -0.02
CA ARG A 495 -1.87 -27.68 -0.32
C ARG A 495 -1.41 -27.71 -1.78
N TYR A 496 -1.17 -28.88 -2.34
CA TYR A 496 -0.77 -29.02 -3.75
C TYR A 496 -1.84 -28.46 -4.69
N TRP A 497 -3.10 -28.88 -4.50
CA TRP A 497 -4.20 -28.37 -5.31
C TRP A 497 -4.42 -26.87 -5.12
N LEU A 498 -4.26 -26.36 -3.89
CA LEU A 498 -4.32 -24.92 -3.63
C LEU A 498 -3.21 -24.17 -4.37
N SER A 499 -1.97 -24.67 -4.38
CA SER A 499 -0.86 -24.12 -5.16
C SER A 499 -1.17 -24.10 -6.66
N TYR A 500 -1.76 -25.18 -7.19
CA TYR A 500 -2.18 -25.25 -8.58
C TYR A 500 -3.27 -24.23 -8.92
N LEU A 501 -4.31 -24.11 -8.08
CA LEU A 501 -5.37 -23.13 -8.30
C LEU A 501 -4.86 -21.69 -8.20
N TYR A 502 -3.91 -21.40 -7.31
CA TYR A 502 -3.27 -20.09 -7.27
C TYR A 502 -2.51 -19.77 -8.54
N PHE A 503 -1.74 -20.71 -9.09
CA PHE A 503 -1.08 -20.53 -10.38
C PHE A 503 -2.08 -20.23 -11.50
N LEU A 504 -3.17 -21.00 -11.59
CA LEU A 504 -4.21 -20.75 -12.59
C LEU A 504 -4.93 -19.40 -12.42
N SER A 505 -4.93 -18.84 -11.21
CA SER A 505 -5.46 -17.51 -10.92
C SER A 505 -4.44 -16.38 -11.10
N GLY A 506 -3.23 -16.66 -11.58
CA GLY A 506 -2.14 -15.67 -11.69
C GLY A 506 -1.57 -15.23 -10.33
N ARG A 507 -1.87 -15.95 -9.26
CA ARG A 507 -1.36 -15.72 -7.90
C ARG A 507 -0.05 -16.48 -7.71
N ASP A 508 0.94 -16.10 -8.51
CA ASP A 508 2.19 -16.85 -8.65
C ASP A 508 2.95 -16.95 -7.32
N TYR A 509 2.99 -15.86 -6.54
CA TYR A 509 3.68 -15.85 -5.25
C TYR A 509 3.12 -16.90 -4.28
N GLU A 510 1.79 -16.96 -4.11
CA GLU A 510 1.18 -17.96 -3.25
C GLU A 510 1.37 -19.38 -3.78
N SER A 511 1.33 -19.56 -5.11
CA SER A 511 1.63 -20.85 -5.73
C SER A 511 3.06 -21.30 -5.43
N ILE A 512 4.05 -20.41 -5.60
CA ILE A 512 5.48 -20.62 -5.32
C ILE A 512 5.68 -21.02 -3.86
N VAL A 513 5.18 -20.22 -2.92
CA VAL A 513 5.40 -20.43 -1.49
C VAL A 513 4.89 -21.80 -1.05
N ILE A 514 3.69 -22.18 -1.50
CA ILE A 514 3.11 -23.47 -1.15
C ILE A 514 3.83 -24.62 -1.86
N GLY A 515 4.14 -24.48 -3.15
CA GLY A 515 4.83 -25.49 -3.93
C GLY A 515 6.22 -25.79 -3.39
N GLU A 516 7.00 -24.75 -3.05
CA GLU A 516 8.30 -24.90 -2.40
C GLU A 516 8.19 -25.53 -1.02
N TYR A 517 7.21 -25.12 -0.21
CA TYR A 517 7.00 -25.69 1.12
C TYR A 517 6.78 -27.20 1.04
N ILE A 518 5.89 -27.68 0.17
CA ILE A 518 5.64 -29.12 -0.03
C ILE A 518 6.90 -29.81 -0.55
N GLY A 519 7.54 -29.24 -1.57
CA GLY A 519 8.73 -29.79 -2.18
C GLY A 519 9.87 -30.00 -1.19
N ARG A 520 10.11 -29.02 -0.30
CA ARG A 520 11.14 -29.10 0.74
C ARG A 520 10.74 -30.03 1.88
N GLN A 521 9.50 -29.92 2.36
CA GLN A 521 9.03 -30.69 3.53
C GLN A 521 9.01 -32.20 3.26
N PHE A 522 8.76 -32.60 2.01
CA PHE A 522 8.58 -34.01 1.63
C PHE A 522 9.67 -34.52 0.69
N ALA A 523 10.79 -33.79 0.54
CA ALA A 523 11.88 -34.13 -0.37
C ALA A 523 12.43 -35.56 -0.16
N ASP A 524 12.55 -35.97 1.10
CA ASP A 524 13.14 -37.26 1.48
C ASP A 524 12.08 -38.33 1.77
N SER A 525 10.78 -38.02 1.63
CA SER A 525 9.71 -38.99 1.85
C SER A 525 9.56 -39.89 0.63
N ALA A 526 9.82 -41.19 0.82
CA ALA A 526 9.57 -42.20 -0.22
C ALA A 526 8.09 -42.28 -0.61
N GLU A 527 7.18 -42.01 0.34
CA GLU A 527 5.73 -42.06 0.15
C GLU A 527 5.21 -40.82 -0.61
N PHE A 528 5.77 -39.64 -0.34
CA PHE A 528 5.31 -38.37 -0.93
C PHE A 528 6.16 -37.86 -2.09
N LYS A 529 7.12 -38.67 -2.57
CA LYS A 529 8.09 -38.26 -3.59
C LYS A 529 7.45 -37.69 -4.86
N THR A 530 6.37 -38.31 -5.36
CA THR A 530 5.66 -37.84 -6.56
C THR A 530 4.99 -36.49 -6.32
N LEU A 531 4.29 -36.34 -5.19
CA LEU A 531 3.61 -35.10 -4.81
C LEU A 531 4.62 -33.95 -4.60
N ALA A 532 5.75 -34.24 -3.95
CA ALA A 532 6.84 -33.29 -3.74
C ALA A 532 7.44 -32.82 -5.08
N LEU A 533 7.62 -33.74 -6.04
CA LEU A 533 8.10 -33.41 -7.37
C LEU A 533 7.10 -32.53 -8.13
N GLU A 534 5.81 -32.89 -8.12
CA GLU A 534 4.76 -32.14 -8.80
C GLU A 534 4.59 -30.74 -8.19
N ALA A 535 4.62 -30.61 -6.86
CA ALA A 535 4.57 -29.32 -6.18
C ALA A 535 5.81 -28.45 -6.45
N SER A 536 7.01 -29.05 -6.49
CA SER A 536 8.24 -28.34 -6.85
C SER A 536 8.19 -27.85 -8.30
N PHE A 537 7.67 -28.68 -9.21
CA PHE A 537 7.47 -28.30 -10.60
C PHE A 537 6.46 -27.15 -10.72
N MET A 538 5.37 -27.17 -9.96
CA MET A 538 4.42 -26.06 -9.90
C MET A 538 5.08 -24.75 -9.44
N ALA A 539 5.93 -24.78 -8.41
CA ALA A 539 6.67 -23.60 -7.98
C ALA A 539 7.59 -23.06 -9.09
N VAL A 540 8.30 -23.93 -9.81
CA VAL A 540 9.15 -23.53 -10.94
C VAL A 540 8.33 -22.91 -12.08
N LEU A 541 7.16 -23.48 -12.39
CA LEU A 541 6.25 -22.91 -13.39
C LEU A 541 5.75 -21.52 -12.97
N ALA A 542 5.35 -21.36 -11.72
CA ALA A 542 4.89 -20.09 -11.18
C ALA A 542 6.02 -19.04 -11.16
N TYR A 543 7.26 -19.42 -10.84
CA TYR A 543 8.42 -18.54 -11.02
C TYR A 543 8.58 -18.11 -12.48
N ALA A 544 8.58 -19.07 -13.40
CA ALA A 544 8.76 -18.77 -14.82
C ALA A 544 7.66 -17.83 -15.35
N HIS A 545 6.41 -18.03 -14.92
CA HIS A 545 5.29 -17.16 -15.28
C HIS A 545 5.47 -15.74 -14.70
N ALA A 546 5.77 -15.64 -13.40
CA ALA A 546 5.94 -14.36 -12.71
C ALA A 546 7.06 -13.46 -13.28
N TYR A 547 8.07 -14.04 -13.93
CA TYR A 547 9.17 -13.30 -14.57
C TYR A 547 8.99 -13.10 -16.08
N GLN A 548 7.93 -13.66 -16.69
CA GLN A 548 7.56 -13.42 -18.08
C GLN A 548 6.48 -12.33 -18.25
N THR A 549 5.71 -12.08 -17.19
CA THR A 549 4.74 -10.98 -17.05
C THR A 549 5.37 -9.75 -16.40
#